data_AF-A0A849BYK6-F1
#
_entry.id   AF-A0A849BYK6-F1
#
_cell.length_a   1.000
_cell.length_b   1.000
_cell.length_c   1.000
_cell.angle_alpha   90.00
_cell.angle_beta   90.00
_cell.angle_gamma   90.00
#
_symmetry.space_group_name_H-M   'P 1'
#
loop_
_entity.id
_entity.type
_entity.pdbx_description
1 polymer ?
#
loop_
_entity_poly.entity_id
_entity_poly.type
_entity_poly.pdbx_seq_one_letter_code
_entity_poly.pdbx_strand_id
1 'polypeptide(L)'
;MTARLLLRALESPGDLALPPLPGEVRVLLEELDAPPRLAAHLRLVHDAARQIVVWVERDCPTVEFDRDAVIFGAATHDVGKIVHIEELSGPGSAHEQAGYELLLKLGVEERLARFARTHAAWGGPEIGLADLLVSVADKVWKGKRVTELEQLLIERLAADTGQQPWQVFSVLDQELDRIAADADRRLAFQAAFPVHGS
;
A
#
# COMPACT_ATOMS: atom_id res chain seq x y z
N MET A 1 14.02 -22.05 7.69
CA MET A 1 12.60 -22.08 8.13
C MET A 1 11.84 -20.88 7.56
N THR A 2 12.57 -19.80 7.29
CA THR A 2 12.25 -18.57 6.55
C THR A 2 11.37 -18.73 5.32
N ALA A 3 11.79 -19.49 4.30
CA ALA A 3 11.01 -19.65 3.07
C ALA A 3 9.57 -20.13 3.30
N ARG A 4 9.35 -21.00 4.30
CA ARG A 4 8.01 -21.49 4.65
C ARG A 4 7.15 -20.41 5.32
N LEU A 5 7.76 -19.50 6.08
CA LEU A 5 7.05 -18.38 6.71
C LEU A 5 6.74 -17.27 5.71
N LEU A 6 7.66 -17.00 4.77
CA LEU A 6 7.43 -16.08 3.66
C LEU A 6 6.27 -16.57 2.78
N LEU A 7 6.30 -17.83 2.34
CA LEU A 7 5.20 -18.42 1.57
C LEU A 7 3.88 -18.36 2.35
N ARG A 8 3.90 -18.63 3.66
CA ARG A 8 2.70 -18.46 4.49
C ARG A 8 2.21 -17.01 4.51
N ALA A 9 3.09 -16.00 4.58
CA ALA A 9 2.67 -14.60 4.51
C ALA A 9 2.03 -14.25 3.15
N LEU A 10 2.61 -14.77 2.07
CA LEU A 10 2.16 -14.53 0.69
C LEU A 10 0.85 -15.25 0.34
N GLU A 11 0.65 -16.46 0.87
CA GLU A 11 -0.43 -17.36 0.41
C GLU A 11 -1.50 -17.64 1.44
N SER A 12 -1.22 -17.47 2.75
CA SER A 12 -2.17 -17.88 3.78
C SER A 12 -3.49 -17.14 3.57
N PRO A 13 -4.62 -17.85 3.36
CA PRO A 13 -5.91 -17.19 3.23
C PRO A 13 -6.27 -16.44 4.52
N GLY A 14 -5.83 -16.98 5.67
CA GLY A 14 -6.17 -16.45 7.00
C GLY A 14 -7.68 -16.34 7.20
N ASP A 15 -8.09 -15.62 8.25
CA ASP A 15 -9.51 -15.29 8.47
C ASP A 15 -9.96 -14.06 7.66
N LEU A 16 -9.00 -13.31 7.10
CA LEU A 16 -9.23 -12.06 6.37
C LEU A 16 -9.49 -12.26 4.87
N ALA A 17 -9.35 -13.48 4.34
CA ALA A 17 -9.50 -13.81 2.92
C ALA A 17 -8.70 -12.85 2.00
N LEU A 18 -7.45 -12.56 2.39
CA LEU A 18 -6.64 -11.56 1.70
C LEU A 18 -6.34 -11.99 0.26
N PRO A 19 -6.49 -11.08 -0.73
CA PRO A 19 -6.13 -11.38 -2.11
C PRO A 19 -4.63 -11.70 -2.26
N PRO A 20 -4.25 -12.48 -3.29
CA PRO A 20 -2.85 -12.65 -3.63
C PRO A 20 -2.27 -11.33 -4.15
N LEU A 21 -0.99 -11.07 -3.88
CA LEU A 21 -0.24 -10.00 -4.52
C LEU A 21 -0.15 -10.23 -6.05
N PRO A 22 0.13 -9.19 -6.86
CA PRO A 22 0.49 -9.36 -8.26
C PRO A 22 1.61 -10.40 -8.41
N GLY A 23 1.52 -11.21 -9.47
CA GLY A 23 2.41 -12.36 -9.65
C GLY A 23 3.88 -11.96 -9.69
N GLU A 24 4.19 -10.87 -10.38
CA GLU A 24 5.52 -10.28 -10.47
C GLU A 24 6.04 -9.78 -9.12
N VAL A 25 5.18 -9.22 -8.27
CA VAL A 25 5.57 -8.76 -6.93
C VAL A 25 5.83 -9.95 -6.02
N ARG A 26 5.00 -11.00 -6.11
CA ARG A 26 5.21 -12.25 -5.37
C ARG A 26 6.57 -12.85 -5.71
N VAL A 27 6.87 -13.02 -7.00
CA VAL A 27 8.15 -13.57 -7.47
C VAL A 27 9.31 -12.72 -6.96
N LEU A 28 9.21 -11.39 -7.07
CA LEU A 28 10.21 -10.46 -6.56
C LEU A 28 10.47 -10.66 -5.05
N LEU A 29 9.42 -10.78 -4.24
CA LEU A 29 9.58 -10.96 -2.79
C LEU A 29 10.18 -12.33 -2.44
N GLU A 30 9.87 -13.38 -3.21
CA GLU A 30 10.49 -14.70 -3.06
C GLU A 30 11.97 -14.68 -3.44
N GLU A 31 12.34 -14.08 -4.58
CA GLU A 31 13.72 -13.99 -5.06
C GLU A 31 14.62 -13.15 -4.13
N LEU A 32 14.06 -12.14 -3.47
CA LEU A 32 14.76 -11.29 -2.51
C LEU A 32 14.78 -11.84 -1.08
N ASP A 33 14.23 -13.05 -0.85
CA ASP A 33 14.04 -13.66 0.49
C ASP A 33 13.42 -12.67 1.49
N ALA A 34 12.33 -12.02 1.06
CA ALA A 34 11.73 -10.93 1.80
C ALA A 34 11.32 -11.37 3.23
N PRO A 35 11.49 -10.49 4.24
CA PRO A 35 11.00 -10.76 5.58
C PRO A 35 9.52 -11.15 5.60
N PRO A 36 9.11 -12.23 6.29
CA PRO A 36 7.71 -12.65 6.33
C PRO A 36 6.76 -11.55 6.81
N ARG A 37 7.19 -10.72 7.77
CA ARG A 37 6.41 -9.56 8.23
C ARG A 37 6.21 -8.50 7.16
N LEU A 38 7.22 -8.27 6.31
CA LEU A 38 7.10 -7.35 5.18
C LEU A 38 6.11 -7.88 4.15
N ALA A 39 6.21 -9.15 3.77
CA ALA A 39 5.27 -9.77 2.84
C ALA A 39 3.82 -9.71 3.36
N ALA A 40 3.61 -9.96 4.66
CA ALA A 40 2.30 -9.83 5.30
C ALA A 40 1.79 -8.38 5.26
N HIS A 41 2.64 -7.40 5.56
CA HIS A 41 2.33 -5.96 5.46
C HIS A 41 1.90 -5.57 4.05
N LEU A 42 2.73 -5.86 3.04
CA LEU A 42 2.47 -5.49 1.65
C LEU A 42 1.15 -6.08 1.15
N ARG A 43 0.82 -7.30 1.58
CA ARG A 43 -0.46 -7.94 1.23
C ARG A 43 -1.67 -7.29 1.89
N LEU A 44 -1.53 -6.78 3.11
CA LEU A 44 -2.58 -6.00 3.80
C LEU A 44 -2.80 -4.63 3.14
N VAL A 45 -1.73 -3.93 2.80
CA VAL A 45 -1.83 -2.63 2.11
C VAL A 45 -2.39 -2.81 0.70
N HIS A 46 -1.96 -3.85 -0.01
CA HIS A 46 -2.52 -4.24 -1.30
C HIS A 46 -4.03 -4.51 -1.23
N ASP A 47 -4.51 -5.22 -0.21
CA ASP A 47 -5.95 -5.44 -0.01
C ASP A 47 -6.72 -4.12 0.20
N ALA A 48 -6.21 -3.23 1.06
CA ALA A 48 -6.80 -1.91 1.25
C ALA A 48 -6.80 -1.08 -0.04
N ALA A 49 -5.71 -1.13 -0.81
CA ALA A 49 -5.61 -0.45 -2.10
C ALA A 49 -6.63 -1.00 -3.11
N ARG A 50 -6.84 -2.32 -3.19
CA ARG A 50 -7.88 -2.92 -4.04
C ARG A 50 -9.28 -2.42 -3.68
N GLN A 51 -9.58 -2.32 -2.39
CA GLN A 51 -10.86 -1.80 -1.91
C GLN A 51 -11.04 -0.32 -2.29
N ILE A 52 -10.00 0.49 -2.12
CA ILE A 52 -10.00 1.91 -2.52
C ILE A 52 -10.16 2.05 -4.04
N VAL A 53 -9.45 1.26 -4.84
CA VAL A 53 -9.56 1.28 -6.31
C VAL A 53 -11.00 0.97 -6.74
N VAL A 54 -11.61 -0.09 -6.19
CA VAL A 54 -13.02 -0.42 -6.46
C VAL A 54 -13.96 0.71 -6.06
N TRP A 55 -13.69 1.39 -4.94
CA TRP A 55 -14.45 2.56 -4.51
C TRP A 55 -14.32 3.74 -5.49
N VAL A 56 -13.10 4.09 -5.93
CA VAL A 56 -12.92 5.19 -6.91
C VAL A 56 -13.69 4.87 -8.18
N GLU A 57 -13.62 3.64 -8.68
CA GLU A 57 -14.32 3.22 -9.89
C GLU A 57 -15.85 3.29 -9.77
N ARG A 58 -16.38 3.01 -8.59
CA ARG A 58 -17.82 3.01 -8.30
C ARG A 58 -18.35 4.42 -8.07
N ASP A 59 -17.68 5.19 -7.20
CA ASP A 59 -18.19 6.46 -6.66
C ASP A 59 -17.62 7.69 -7.39
N CYS A 60 -16.52 7.51 -8.13
CA CYS A 60 -15.86 8.54 -8.94
C CYS A 60 -15.58 8.04 -10.37
N PRO A 61 -16.59 7.54 -11.12
CA PRO A 61 -16.39 6.78 -12.37
C PRO A 61 -15.77 7.56 -13.52
N THR A 62 -15.75 8.90 -13.46
CA THR A 62 -15.11 9.77 -14.46
C THR A 62 -13.64 10.03 -14.19
N VAL A 63 -13.12 9.61 -13.03
CA VAL A 63 -11.72 9.81 -12.65
C VAL A 63 -10.85 8.80 -13.38
N GLU A 64 -9.92 9.30 -14.17
CA GLU A 64 -8.90 8.48 -14.84
C GLU A 64 -7.68 8.33 -13.95
N PHE A 65 -7.27 7.09 -13.72
CA PHE A 65 -6.04 6.77 -13.00
C PHE A 65 -5.52 5.40 -13.41
N ASP A 66 -4.22 5.19 -13.25
CA ASP A 66 -3.57 3.91 -13.51
C ASP A 66 -3.82 2.97 -12.31
N ARG A 67 -4.84 2.12 -12.44
CA ARG A 67 -5.25 1.14 -11.42
C ARG A 67 -4.12 0.18 -11.10
N ASP A 68 -3.47 -0.34 -12.13
CA ASP A 68 -2.40 -1.32 -11.99
C ASP A 68 -1.19 -0.70 -11.28
N ALA A 69 -0.88 0.57 -11.54
CA ALA A 69 0.14 1.31 -10.80
C ALA A 69 -0.19 1.46 -9.31
N VAL A 70 -1.45 1.74 -8.93
CA VAL A 70 -1.86 1.80 -7.51
C VAL A 70 -1.69 0.43 -6.84
N ILE A 71 -2.13 -0.63 -7.52
CA ILE A 71 -2.04 -1.99 -7.01
C ILE A 71 -0.59 -2.44 -6.85
N PHE A 72 0.26 -2.16 -7.84
CA PHE A 72 1.69 -2.43 -7.77
C PHE A 72 2.35 -1.60 -6.66
N GLY A 73 2.10 -0.29 -6.62
CA GLY A 73 2.67 0.62 -5.64
C GLY A 73 2.35 0.21 -4.20
N ALA A 74 1.10 -0.11 -3.92
CA ALA A 74 0.69 -0.63 -2.61
C ALA A 74 1.43 -1.93 -2.23
N ALA A 75 1.61 -2.82 -3.21
CA ALA A 75 2.28 -4.10 -3.04
C ALA A 75 3.81 -4.00 -2.94
N THR A 76 4.43 -2.85 -3.24
CA THR A 76 5.89 -2.69 -3.24
C THR A 76 6.41 -1.48 -2.45
N HIS A 77 5.57 -0.57 -1.93
CA HIS A 77 6.02 0.71 -1.38
C HIS A 77 7.09 0.56 -0.28
N ASP A 78 6.99 -0.49 0.53
CA ASP A 78 7.90 -0.75 1.65
C ASP A 78 9.04 -1.73 1.30
N VAL A 79 9.25 -2.07 0.01
CA VAL A 79 10.22 -3.10 -0.40
C VAL A 79 11.66 -2.80 0.04
N GLY A 80 12.01 -1.53 0.24
CA GLY A 80 13.32 -1.16 0.77
C GLY A 80 13.59 -1.67 2.19
N LYS A 81 12.56 -2.11 2.92
CA LYS A 81 12.71 -2.75 4.24
C LYS A 81 13.31 -4.15 4.16
N ILE A 82 13.53 -4.69 2.96
CA ILE A 82 14.41 -5.85 2.75
C ILE A 82 15.87 -5.45 3.03
N VAL A 83 16.26 -4.23 2.64
CA VAL A 83 17.61 -3.67 2.85
C VAL A 83 17.74 -3.10 4.26
N HIS A 84 16.70 -2.39 4.73
CA HIS A 84 16.63 -1.72 6.04
C HIS A 84 15.65 -2.43 6.99
N ILE A 85 16.00 -3.66 7.36
CA ILE A 85 15.12 -4.57 8.12
C ILE A 85 14.75 -4.02 9.50
N GLU A 86 15.61 -3.19 10.10
CA GLU A 86 15.38 -2.48 11.35
C GLU A 86 14.13 -1.59 11.31
N GLU A 87 13.79 -1.05 10.14
CA GLU A 87 12.63 -0.17 9.93
C GLU A 87 11.29 -0.93 9.82
N LEU A 88 11.29 -2.27 9.89
CA LEU A 88 10.06 -3.07 10.01
C LEU A 88 9.40 -2.97 11.38
N SER A 89 10.16 -2.60 12.41
CA SER A 89 9.65 -2.44 13.77
C SER A 89 10.18 -1.20 14.49
N GLY A 90 11.22 -0.57 13.96
CA GLY A 90 11.76 0.70 14.43
C GLY A 90 11.34 1.88 13.56
N PRO A 91 11.60 3.11 14.03
CA PRO A 91 11.46 4.30 13.19
C PRO A 91 12.53 4.32 12.09
N GLY A 92 12.24 5.01 10.99
CA GLY A 92 13.20 5.25 9.91
C GLY A 92 12.51 5.56 8.59
N SER A 93 13.30 5.99 7.62
CA SER A 93 12.87 6.32 6.25
C SER A 93 13.93 5.96 5.20
N ALA A 94 14.99 5.24 5.59
CA ALA A 94 16.03 4.83 4.64
C ALA A 94 15.49 3.82 3.61
N HIS A 95 14.49 3.02 3.99
CA HIS A 95 13.80 2.11 3.07
C HIS A 95 13.18 2.82 1.85
N GLU A 96 12.81 4.10 1.96
CA GLU A 96 12.14 4.83 0.88
C GLU A 96 13.04 4.94 -0.35
N GLN A 97 14.24 5.49 -0.17
CA GLN A 97 15.22 5.63 -1.24
C GLN A 97 15.83 4.28 -1.63
N ALA A 98 16.12 3.41 -0.65
CA ALA A 98 16.67 2.08 -0.93
C ALA A 98 15.70 1.21 -1.75
N GLY A 99 14.41 1.26 -1.45
CA GLY A 99 13.36 0.54 -2.17
C GLY A 99 13.20 1.04 -3.60
N TYR A 100 13.22 2.37 -3.78
CA TYR A 100 13.22 2.98 -5.12
C TYR A 100 14.40 2.49 -5.96
N GLU A 101 15.62 2.55 -5.44
CA GLU A 101 16.82 2.10 -6.16
C GLU A 101 16.83 0.59 -6.42
N LEU A 102 16.32 -0.21 -5.48
CA LEU A 102 16.20 -1.64 -5.63
C LEU A 102 15.26 -2.00 -6.78
N LEU A 103 14.08 -1.40 -6.85
CA LEU A 103 13.12 -1.63 -7.93
C LEU A 103 13.71 -1.25 -9.29
N LEU A 104 14.38 -0.10 -9.40
CA LEU A 104 15.06 0.30 -10.63
C LEU A 104 16.15 -0.68 -11.06
N LYS A 105 16.97 -1.17 -10.12
CA LYS A 105 18.02 -2.19 -10.40
C LYS A 105 17.42 -3.50 -10.93
N LEU A 106 16.20 -3.83 -10.51
CA LEU A 106 15.44 -5.00 -10.98
C LEU A 106 14.69 -4.73 -12.29
N GLY A 107 14.84 -3.55 -12.91
CA GLY A 107 14.24 -3.21 -14.19
C GLY A 107 12.79 -2.69 -14.11
N VAL A 108 12.28 -2.39 -12.91
CA VAL A 108 10.97 -1.75 -12.74
C VAL A 108 11.05 -0.31 -13.25
N GLU A 109 10.07 0.10 -14.05
CA GLU A 109 10.01 1.46 -14.59
C GLU A 109 9.93 2.50 -13.47
N GLU A 110 10.55 3.67 -13.66
CA GLU A 110 10.56 4.76 -12.66
C GLU A 110 9.15 5.17 -12.22
N ARG A 111 8.18 5.16 -13.15
CA ARG A 111 6.77 5.46 -12.86
C ARG A 111 6.12 4.47 -11.87
N LEU A 112 6.68 3.29 -11.66
CA LEU A 112 6.21 2.33 -10.68
C LEU A 112 7.12 2.31 -9.45
N ALA A 113 8.43 2.38 -9.66
CA ALA A 113 9.41 2.40 -8.57
C ALA A 113 9.20 3.59 -7.61
N ARG A 114 8.72 4.74 -8.11
CA ARG A 114 8.54 5.96 -7.30
C ARG A 114 7.69 5.76 -6.04
N PHE A 115 6.72 4.85 -6.05
CA PHE A 115 5.84 4.61 -4.90
C PHE A 115 6.63 4.20 -3.65
N ALA A 116 7.81 3.61 -3.82
CA ALA A 116 8.68 3.30 -2.69
C ALA A 116 9.10 4.54 -1.88
N ARG A 117 9.23 5.70 -2.53
CA ARG A 117 9.62 6.97 -1.89
C ARG A 117 8.51 8.00 -1.76
N THR A 118 7.40 7.87 -2.50
CA THR A 118 6.31 8.86 -2.46
C THR A 118 5.22 8.52 -1.45
N HIS A 119 5.09 7.27 -1.00
CA HIS A 119 4.00 6.82 -0.11
C HIS A 119 3.97 7.50 1.28
N ALA A 120 5.09 8.08 1.72
CA ALA A 120 5.22 8.82 2.97
C ALA A 120 5.37 10.34 2.77
N ALA A 121 5.46 10.81 1.51
CA ALA A 121 5.78 12.18 1.14
C ALA A 121 4.82 12.70 0.06
N TRP A 122 3.60 13.06 0.47
CA TRP A 122 2.50 13.44 -0.43
C TRP A 122 2.36 14.95 -0.70
N GLY A 123 3.32 15.78 -0.26
CA GLY A 123 3.29 17.24 -0.44
C GLY A 123 4.02 17.78 -1.68
N GLY A 124 4.66 16.90 -2.46
CA GLY A 124 5.49 17.28 -3.61
C GLY A 124 4.70 17.53 -4.90
N PRO A 125 5.23 18.34 -5.84
CA PRO A 125 4.60 18.57 -7.15
C PRO A 125 4.50 17.32 -8.04
N GLU A 126 5.30 16.29 -7.78
CA GLU A 126 5.32 15.00 -8.47
C GLU A 126 4.22 14.03 -8.00
N ILE A 127 3.48 14.38 -6.96
CA ILE A 127 2.48 13.52 -6.33
C ILE A 127 1.18 13.56 -7.13
N GLY A 128 0.90 12.45 -7.81
CA GLY A 128 -0.34 12.23 -8.54
C GLY A 128 -1.42 11.57 -7.69
N LEU A 129 -2.60 11.38 -8.29
CA LEU A 129 -3.71 10.67 -7.65
C LEU A 129 -3.31 9.25 -7.22
N ALA A 130 -2.60 8.51 -8.06
CA ALA A 130 -2.15 7.16 -7.72
C ALA A 130 -1.26 7.13 -6.46
N ASP A 131 -0.38 8.12 -6.29
CA ASP A 131 0.50 8.25 -5.13
C ASP A 131 -0.31 8.55 -3.85
N LEU A 132 -1.35 9.37 -3.94
CA LEU A 132 -2.29 9.62 -2.85
C LEU A 132 -3.07 8.36 -2.46
N LEU A 133 -3.56 7.59 -3.45
CA LEU A 133 -4.31 6.35 -3.20
C LEU A 133 -3.43 5.29 -2.51
N VAL A 134 -2.17 5.12 -2.94
CA VAL A 134 -1.20 4.24 -2.28
C VAL A 134 -0.92 4.71 -0.85
N SER A 135 -0.71 6.02 -0.67
CA SER A 135 -0.46 6.61 0.65
C SER A 135 -1.64 6.39 1.60
N VAL A 136 -2.88 6.60 1.14
CA VAL A 136 -4.10 6.38 1.93
C VAL A 136 -4.23 4.91 2.31
N ALA A 137 -4.00 4.00 1.35
CA ALA A 137 -4.02 2.55 1.61
C ALA A 137 -3.04 2.16 2.74
N ASP A 138 -1.81 2.68 2.71
CA ASP A 138 -0.79 2.43 3.75
C ASP A 138 -1.18 3.00 5.14
N LYS A 139 -2.05 3.99 5.22
CA LYS A 139 -2.55 4.47 6.52
C LYS A 139 -3.78 3.69 6.98
N VAL A 140 -4.79 3.58 6.12
CA VAL A 140 -6.10 3.07 6.51
C VAL A 140 -6.13 1.57 6.78
N TRP A 141 -5.19 0.77 6.23
CA TRP A 141 -5.20 -0.68 6.47
C TRP A 141 -5.15 -1.06 7.96
N LYS A 142 -4.47 -0.23 8.77
CA LYS A 142 -4.36 -0.34 10.24
C LYS A 142 -5.28 0.62 10.99
N GLY A 143 -6.29 1.16 10.31
CA GLY A 143 -7.25 2.11 10.87
C GLY A 143 -6.69 3.52 11.12
N LYS A 144 -5.51 3.86 10.61
CA LYS A 144 -4.95 5.20 10.76
C LYS A 144 -5.60 6.14 9.74
N ARG A 145 -6.26 7.19 10.23
CA ARG A 145 -6.76 8.32 9.45
C ARG A 145 -5.74 9.47 9.45
N VAL A 146 -5.57 10.15 8.33
CA VAL A 146 -4.63 11.27 8.17
C VAL A 146 -5.32 12.40 7.44
N THR A 147 -5.82 13.38 8.20
CA THR A 147 -6.66 14.47 7.69
C THR A 147 -6.01 15.21 6.51
N GLU A 148 -4.73 15.55 6.59
CA GLU A 148 -4.05 16.31 5.54
C GLU A 148 -3.94 15.51 4.23
N LEU A 149 -3.67 14.20 4.33
CA LEU A 149 -3.58 13.31 3.18
C LEU A 149 -4.96 13.06 2.56
N GLU A 150 -5.97 12.84 3.40
CA GLU A 150 -7.35 12.63 2.97
C GLU A 150 -7.89 13.90 2.29
N GLN A 151 -7.57 15.08 2.81
CA GLN A 151 -7.95 16.36 2.21
C GLN A 151 -7.35 16.54 0.80
N LEU A 152 -6.08 16.19 0.61
CA LEU A 152 -5.44 16.23 -0.73
C LEU A 152 -6.15 15.29 -1.72
N LEU A 153 -6.53 14.09 -1.27
CA LEU A 153 -7.27 13.14 -2.09
C LEU A 153 -8.67 13.68 -2.45
N ILE A 154 -9.38 14.24 -1.47
CA ILE A 154 -10.71 14.84 -1.67
C ILE A 154 -10.65 15.97 -2.69
N GLU A 155 -9.69 16.89 -2.55
CA GLU A 155 -9.52 18.02 -3.46
C GLU A 155 -9.23 17.56 -4.88
N ARG A 156 -8.37 16.54 -5.04
CA ARG A 156 -8.05 15.98 -6.35
C ARG A 156 -9.27 15.34 -7.00
N LEU A 157 -9.97 14.47 -6.29
CA LEU A 157 -11.16 13.78 -6.81
C LEU A 157 -12.30 14.76 -7.10
N ALA A 158 -12.51 15.78 -6.27
CA ALA A 158 -13.51 16.82 -6.50
C ALA A 158 -13.21 17.61 -7.77
N ALA A 159 -11.94 17.97 -8.01
CA ALA A 159 -11.51 18.64 -9.23
C ALA A 159 -11.74 17.76 -10.47
N ASP A 160 -11.36 16.47 -10.41
CA ASP A 160 -11.44 15.54 -11.54
C ASP A 160 -12.89 15.14 -11.89
N THR A 161 -13.78 15.09 -10.89
CA THR A 161 -15.21 14.76 -11.07
C THR A 161 -16.11 15.98 -11.29
N GLY A 162 -15.65 17.18 -10.95
CA GLY A 162 -16.48 18.38 -10.86
C GLY A 162 -17.47 18.37 -9.69
N GLN A 163 -17.35 17.44 -8.75
CA GLN A 163 -18.18 17.38 -7.54
C GLN A 163 -17.73 18.41 -6.50
N GLN A 164 -18.61 18.70 -5.53
CA GLN A 164 -18.23 19.50 -4.38
C GLN A 164 -17.38 18.67 -3.40
N PRO A 165 -16.34 19.25 -2.76
CA PRO A 165 -15.46 18.52 -1.84
C PRO A 165 -16.19 17.77 -0.72
N TRP A 166 -17.29 18.33 -0.19
CA TRP A 166 -18.09 17.67 0.86
C TRP A 166 -18.80 16.39 0.37
N GLN A 167 -19.14 16.30 -0.93
CA GLN A 167 -19.75 15.10 -1.50
C GLN A 167 -18.73 13.97 -1.53
N VAL A 168 -17.53 14.26 -2.05
CA VAL A 168 -16.41 13.32 -2.11
C VAL A 168 -15.99 12.89 -0.69
N PHE A 169 -15.86 13.84 0.23
CA PHE A 169 -15.57 13.55 1.65
C PHE A 169 -16.57 12.54 2.22
N SER A 170 -17.87 12.76 2.01
CA SER A 170 -18.92 11.91 2.62
C SER A 170 -18.82 10.46 2.17
N VAL A 171 -18.53 10.22 0.89
CA VAL A 171 -18.39 8.85 0.36
C VAL A 171 -17.02 8.24 0.64
N LEU A 172 -15.96 9.06 0.73
CA LEU A 172 -14.62 8.60 1.11
C LEU A 172 -14.59 8.18 2.58
N ASP A 173 -15.15 9.00 3.48
CA ASP A 173 -15.15 8.75 4.92
C ASP A 173 -15.83 7.42 5.26
N GLN A 174 -16.99 7.15 4.66
CA GLN A 174 -17.71 5.87 4.80
C GLN A 174 -16.88 4.68 4.32
N GLU A 175 -16.15 4.83 3.21
CA GLU A 175 -15.31 3.77 2.67
C GLU A 175 -14.09 3.53 3.55
N LEU A 176 -13.41 4.59 4.01
CA LEU A 176 -12.25 4.47 4.89
C LEU A 176 -12.63 3.86 6.24
N ASP A 177 -13.79 4.19 6.80
CA ASP A 177 -14.31 3.56 8.02
C ASP A 177 -14.61 2.07 7.80
N ARG A 178 -15.20 1.72 6.66
CA ARG A 178 -15.45 0.32 6.29
C ARG A 178 -14.14 -0.47 6.21
N ILE A 179 -13.10 0.10 5.62
CA ILE A 179 -11.77 -0.53 5.51
C ILE A 179 -11.08 -0.61 6.89
N ALA A 180 -11.24 0.43 7.72
CA ALA A 180 -10.65 0.49 9.06
C ALA A 180 -11.31 -0.47 10.06
N ALA A 181 -12.55 -0.90 9.82
CA ALA A 181 -13.27 -1.82 10.71
C ALA A 181 -12.55 -3.17 10.94
N ASP A 182 -11.71 -3.62 10.00
CA ASP A 182 -10.91 -4.84 10.14
C ASP A 182 -9.48 -4.59 10.67
N ALA A 183 -9.15 -3.36 11.10
CA ALA A 183 -7.79 -2.97 11.51
C ALA A 183 -7.17 -3.90 12.57
N ASP A 184 -7.92 -4.23 13.63
CA ASP A 184 -7.44 -5.11 14.70
C ASP A 184 -7.07 -6.50 14.17
N ARG A 185 -7.89 -7.05 13.28
CA ARG A 185 -7.65 -8.37 12.66
C ARG A 185 -6.44 -8.31 11.74
N ARG A 186 -6.27 -7.23 10.98
CA ARG A 186 -5.11 -7.00 10.10
C ARG A 186 -3.80 -6.85 10.89
N LEU A 187 -3.84 -6.10 11.98
CA LEU A 187 -2.69 -5.96 12.90
C LEU A 187 -2.32 -7.31 13.53
N ALA A 188 -3.31 -8.10 13.98
CA ALA A 188 -3.07 -9.44 14.50
C ALA A 188 -2.46 -10.37 13.45
N PHE A 189 -2.95 -10.30 12.19
CA PHE A 189 -2.39 -11.05 11.07
C PHE A 189 -0.91 -10.69 10.84
N GLN A 190 -0.57 -9.40 10.74
CA GLN A 190 0.81 -8.97 10.54
C GLN A 190 1.72 -9.41 11.70
N ALA A 191 1.25 -9.27 12.94
CA ALA A 191 2.02 -9.60 14.14
C ALA A 191 2.35 -11.10 14.26
N ALA A 192 1.58 -11.97 13.61
CA ALA A 192 1.85 -13.42 13.56
C ALA A 192 3.11 -13.78 12.76
N PHE A 193 3.70 -12.84 12.02
CA PHE A 193 4.91 -13.04 11.23
C PHE A 193 6.13 -12.35 11.85
N PRO A 194 7.30 -13.01 11.89
CA PRO A 194 8.51 -12.44 12.47
C PRO A 194 9.16 -11.40 11.53
N VAL A 195 9.91 -10.48 12.13
CA VAL A 195 10.75 -9.49 11.40
C VAL A 195 11.88 -10.18 10.65
N HIS A 196 12.47 -11.23 11.22
CA HIS A 196 13.56 -11.97 10.60
C HIS A 196 13.06 -13.32 10.08
N GLY A 197 13.62 -13.73 8.94
CA GLY A 197 13.68 -15.14 8.59
C GLY A 197 14.52 -15.90 9.61
N SER A 198 14.02 -17.02 10.12
CA SER A 198 14.81 -17.97 10.94
C SER A 198 15.25 -19.21 10.16
#